data_AF-A0A415PAJ8-F1
#
_entry.id   AF-A0A415PAJ8-F1
#
_cell.length_a   1.000
_cell.length_b   1.000
_cell.length_c   1.000
_cell.angle_alpha   90.00
_cell.angle_beta   90.00
_cell.angle_gamma   90.00
#
_symmetry.space_group_name_H-M   'P 1'
#
loop_
_entity.id
_entity.type
_entity.pdbx_description
1 polymer ?
#
loop_
_entity_poly.entity_id
_entity_poly.type
_entity_poly.pdbx_seq_one_letter_code
_entity_poly.pdbx_strand_id
1 'polypeptide(L)'
;MIAVIILIGAMSGVFTAAGLFALITSVGVINRYADVSGTSRHVSLYEECIIIGATAANAVYVLGITVRIGMTGCIIFGLISGIFIGTFLISLAETVKALPIFVHRAKAGTGLGFIVAATAAGKALGQLVYYLYMY
;
A
#
# COMPACT_ATOMS: atom_id res chain seq x y z
N MET A 1 6.05 -2.37 32.70
CA MET A 1 6.90 -2.67 31.52
C MET A 1 6.14 -3.48 30.47
N ILE A 2 5.56 -4.65 30.79
CA ILE A 2 4.82 -5.49 29.83
C ILE A 2 3.61 -4.76 29.20
N ALA A 3 2.80 -4.06 30.00
CA ALA A 3 1.64 -3.31 29.51
C ALA A 3 1.99 -2.24 28.46
N VAL A 4 3.15 -1.59 28.61
CA VAL A 4 3.63 -0.57 27.66
C VAL A 4 4.04 -1.21 26.34
N ILE A 5 4.69 -2.38 26.38
CA ILE A 5 5.07 -3.13 25.17
C ILE A 5 3.83 -3.62 24.43
N ILE A 6 2.81 -4.12 25.15
CA ILE A 6 1.54 -4.53 24.56
C ILE A 6 0.84 -3.34 23.89
N LEU A 7 0.82 -2.17 24.55
CA LEU A 7 0.21 -0.97 23.98
C LEU A 7 0.93 -0.51 22.71
N ILE A 8 2.26 -0.44 22.74
CA ILE A 8 3.07 -0.04 21.57
C ILE A 8 2.87 -1.04 20.42
N GLY A 9 2.88 -2.35 20.71
CA GLY A 9 2.64 -3.40 19.72
C GLY A 9 1.24 -3.34 19.10
N ALA A 10 0.21 -3.06 19.91
CA ALA A 10 -1.15 -2.89 19.41
C ALA A 10 -1.26 -1.64 18.52
N MET A 11 -0.68 -0.51 18.94
CA MET A 11 -0.72 0.74 18.17
C MET A 11 0.05 0.62 16.84
N SER A 12 1.23 0.00 16.85
CA SER A 12 2.01 -0.20 15.62
C SER A 12 1.31 -1.17 14.65
N GLY A 13 0.67 -2.21 15.18
CA GLY A 13 -0.15 -3.13 14.39
C GLY A 13 -1.33 -2.43 13.71
N VAL A 14 -2.10 -1.63 14.46
CA VAL A 14 -3.22 -0.85 13.91
C VAL A 14 -2.73 0.15 12.85
N PHE A 15 -1.62 0.84 13.10
CA PHE A 15 -1.07 1.81 12.16
C PHE A 15 -0.63 1.15 10.84
N THR A 16 0.01 -0.02 10.93
CA THR A 16 0.47 -0.77 9.77
C THR A 16 -0.70 -1.32 8.95
N ALA A 17 -1.72 -1.86 9.62
CA ALA A 17 -2.94 -2.35 8.97
C ALA A 17 -3.71 -1.20 8.28
N ALA A 18 -3.85 -0.05 8.95
CA ALA A 18 -4.48 1.13 8.38
C ALA A 18 -3.71 1.63 7.14
N GLY A 19 -2.38 1.62 7.16
CA GLY A 19 -1.55 1.99 6.03
C GLY A 19 -1.74 1.07 4.82
N LEU A 20 -1.75 -0.25 5.04
CA LEU A 20 -2.00 -1.23 3.98
C LEU A 20 -3.40 -1.08 3.39
N PHE A 21 -4.42 -0.94 4.23
CA PHE A 21 -5.81 -0.75 3.78
C PHE A 21 -5.95 0.55 2.98
N ALA A 22 -5.42 1.66 3.50
CA ALA A 22 -5.44 2.95 2.80
C ALA A 22 -4.76 2.88 1.44
N LEU A 23 -3.61 2.20 1.32
CA LEU A 23 -2.92 2.02 0.04
C LEU A 23 -3.79 1.26 -0.95
N ILE A 24 -4.30 0.09 -0.56
CA ILE A 24 -4.99 -0.80 -1.50
C ILE A 24 -6.32 -0.18 -1.97
N THR A 25 -7.06 0.48 -1.08
CA THR A 25 -8.32 1.16 -1.42
C THR A 25 -8.07 2.42 -2.24
N SER A 26 -7.07 3.24 -1.89
CA SER A 26 -6.80 4.50 -2.61
C SER A 26 -6.25 4.28 -4.01
N VAL A 27 -5.41 3.27 -4.21
CA VAL A 27 -4.87 2.93 -5.53
C VAL A 27 -5.96 2.36 -6.44
N GLY A 28 -7.02 1.78 -5.89
CA GLY A 28 -8.17 1.27 -6.64
C GLY A 28 -7.98 -0.13 -7.23
N VAL A 29 -6.96 -0.88 -6.78
CA VAL A 29 -6.62 -2.21 -7.33
C VAL A 29 -7.79 -3.18 -7.20
N ILE A 30 -8.50 -3.12 -6.07
CA ILE A 30 -9.65 -3.99 -5.80
C ILE A 30 -10.79 -3.72 -6.79
N ASN A 31 -11.10 -2.44 -7.03
CA ASN A 31 -12.13 -2.03 -7.98
C ASN A 31 -11.78 -2.55 -9.39
N ARG A 32 -10.51 -2.50 -9.77
CA ARG A 32 -10.06 -3.01 -11.06
C ARG A 32 -10.22 -4.52 -11.21
N TYR A 33 -9.91 -5.29 -10.15
CA TYR A 33 -10.16 -6.73 -10.18
C TYR A 33 -11.65 -7.04 -10.29
N ALA A 34 -12.50 -6.29 -9.58
CA ALA A 34 -13.94 -6.45 -9.63
C ALA A 34 -14.53 -6.05 -11.00
N ASP A 35 -13.96 -5.05 -11.66
CA ASP A 35 -14.36 -4.60 -13.00
C ASP A 35 -13.98 -5.61 -14.09
N VAL A 36 -12.75 -6.16 -14.05
CA VAL A 36 -12.29 -7.16 -15.02
C VAL A 36 -13.05 -8.48 -14.87
N SER A 37 -13.42 -8.87 -13.65
CA SER A 37 -14.19 -10.09 -13.39
C SER A 37 -15.69 -9.93 -13.58
N GLY A 38 -16.18 -8.74 -13.95
CA GLY A 38 -17.61 -8.43 -14.04
C GLY A 38 -18.35 -8.56 -12.72
N THR A 39 -17.63 -8.61 -11.59
CA THR A 39 -18.16 -8.88 -10.25
C THR A 39 -18.02 -7.64 -9.35
N SER A 40 -18.34 -6.46 -9.89
CA SER A 40 -18.32 -5.17 -9.17
C SER A 40 -19.24 -5.16 -7.93
N ARG A 41 -20.22 -6.08 -7.87
CA ARG A 41 -21.12 -6.25 -6.71
C ARG A 41 -20.47 -6.94 -5.49
N HIS A 42 -19.31 -7.60 -5.64
CA HIS A 42 -18.64 -8.34 -4.56
C HIS A 42 -17.24 -7.82 -4.22
N VAL A 43 -17.04 -6.50 -4.19
CA VAL A 43 -15.78 -5.86 -3.77
C VAL A 43 -15.33 -6.34 -2.37
N SER A 44 -16.28 -6.51 -1.45
CA SER A 44 -16.01 -6.97 -0.07
C SER A 44 -15.30 -8.34 -0.02
N LEU A 45 -15.60 -9.25 -0.96
CA LEU A 45 -14.95 -10.57 -0.99
C LEU A 45 -13.46 -10.46 -1.38
N TYR A 46 -13.14 -9.54 -2.30
CA TYR A 46 -11.74 -9.28 -2.67
C TYR A 46 -10.97 -8.63 -1.52
N GLU A 47 -11.59 -7.71 -0.78
CA GLU A 47 -11.01 -7.13 0.44
C GLU A 47 -10.70 -8.20 1.49
N GLU A 48 -11.67 -9.08 1.77
CA GLU A 48 -11.49 -10.18 2.73
C GLU A 48 -10.35 -11.13 2.30
N CYS A 49 -10.26 -11.47 1.02
CA CYS A 49 -9.16 -12.30 0.49
C CYS A 49 -7.79 -11.65 0.74
N ILE A 50 -7.68 -10.33 0.54
CA ILE A 50 -6.45 -9.58 0.77
C ILE A 50 -6.12 -9.56 2.28
N ILE A 51 -7.10 -9.32 3.14
CA ILE A 51 -6.91 -9.29 4.60
C ILE A 51 -6.45 -10.65 5.10
N ILE A 52 -7.10 -11.74 4.66
CA ILE A 52 -6.73 -13.11 5.02
C ILE A 52 -5.32 -13.42 4.52
N GLY A 53 -5.01 -13.08 3.27
CA GLY A 53 -3.68 -13.28 2.67
C GLY A 53 -2.58 -12.51 3.40
N ALA A 54 -2.79 -11.24 3.71
CA ALA A 54 -1.85 -10.40 4.45
C ALA A 54 -1.64 -10.91 5.88
N THR A 55 -2.72 -11.32 6.55
CA THR A 55 -2.65 -11.88 7.91
C THR A 55 -1.88 -13.20 7.92
N ALA A 56 -2.15 -14.10 6.97
CA ALA A 56 -1.44 -15.36 6.83
C ALA A 56 0.04 -15.16 6.50
N ALA A 57 0.37 -14.27 5.55
CA ALA A 57 1.75 -13.95 5.20
C ALA A 57 2.51 -13.34 6.39
N ASN A 58 1.87 -12.44 7.15
CA ASN A 58 2.45 -11.87 8.36
C ASN A 58 2.66 -12.93 9.44
N ALA A 59 1.72 -13.86 9.62
CA ALA A 59 1.88 -14.97 10.57
C ALA A 59 3.06 -15.88 10.19
N VAL A 60 3.21 -16.24 8.91
CA VAL A 60 4.35 -17.02 8.40
C VAL A 60 5.67 -16.28 8.64
N TYR A 61 5.70 -14.97 8.40
CA TYR A 61 6.87 -14.12 8.63
C TYR A 61 7.27 -14.05 10.11
N VAL A 62 6.31 -13.78 11.00
CA VAL A 62 6.55 -13.66 12.46
C VAL A 62 6.93 -15.00 13.09
N LEU A 63 6.31 -16.10 12.66
CA LEU A 63 6.61 -17.45 13.15
C LEU A 63 7.93 -18.02 12.59
N GLY A 64 8.59 -17.32 11.66
CA GLY A 64 9.84 -17.76 11.06
C GLY A 64 9.71 -19.07 10.29
N ILE A 65 8.52 -19.40 9.80
CA ILE A 65 8.28 -20.65 9.08
C ILE A 65 9.03 -20.56 7.75
N THR A 66 10.11 -21.34 7.63
CA THR A 66 10.86 -21.45 6.38
C THR A 66 10.05 -22.27 5.39
N VAL A 67 9.24 -21.59 4.58
CA VAL A 67 8.51 -22.24 3.48
C VAL A 67 9.55 -22.59 2.41
N ARG A 68 9.92 -23.86 2.32
CA ARG A 68 10.83 -24.35 1.27
C ARG A 68 10.05 -24.53 -0.02
N ILE A 69 9.79 -23.41 -0.68
CA ILE A 69 9.16 -23.35 -1.99
C ILE A 69 10.20 -23.83 -3.01
N GLY A 70 9.98 -25.01 -3.61
CA GLY A 70 10.83 -25.51 -4.70
C GLY A 70 10.79 -24.60 -5.93
N MET A 71 11.62 -24.89 -6.94
CA MET A 71 11.72 -24.10 -8.18
C MET A 71 10.35 -23.80 -8.82
N THR A 72 9.46 -24.80 -8.88
CA THR A 72 8.11 -24.66 -9.42
C THR A 72 7.27 -23.64 -8.66
N GLY A 73 7.37 -23.62 -7.33
CA GLY A 73 6.61 -22.66 -6.52
C GLY A 73 7.16 -21.24 -6.62
N CYS A 74 8.47 -21.07 -6.83
CA CYS A 74 9.06 -19.75 -7.11
C CYS A 74 8.56 -19.18 -8.45
N ILE A 75 8.41 -20.03 -9.48
CA ILE A 75 7.86 -19.62 -10.78
C ILE A 75 6.40 -19.17 -10.64
N ILE A 76 5.57 -19.97 -9.96
CA ILE A 76 4.16 -19.65 -9.72
C ILE A 76 4.04 -18.35 -8.91
N PHE A 77 4.81 -18.21 -7.84
CA PHE A 77 4.82 -17.01 -7.02
C PHE A 77 5.27 -15.78 -7.82
N GLY A 78 6.30 -15.92 -8.66
CA GLY A 78 6.78 -14.86 -9.54
C GLY A 78 5.71 -14.41 -10.55
N LEU A 79 4.97 -15.35 -11.14
CA LEU A 79 3.86 -15.03 -12.05
C LEU A 79 2.73 -14.29 -11.33
N ILE A 80 2.30 -14.79 -10.16
CA ILE A 80 1.22 -14.16 -9.38
C ILE A 80 1.64 -12.76 -8.93
N SER A 81 2.87 -12.61 -8.41
CA SER A 81 3.42 -11.32 -8.02
C SER A 81 3.53 -10.36 -9.21
N GLY A 82 3.95 -10.84 -10.38
CA GLY A 82 4.01 -10.06 -11.61
C GLY A 82 2.64 -9.55 -12.06
N ILE A 83 1.61 -10.40 -12.02
CA ILE A 83 0.22 -9.99 -12.31
C ILE A 83 -0.22 -8.93 -11.30
N PHE A 84 0.01 -9.14 -10.00
CA PHE A 84 -0.34 -8.19 -8.96
C PHE A 84 0.34 -6.83 -9.17
N ILE A 85 1.67 -6.80 -9.33
CA ILE A 85 2.46 -5.58 -9.53
C ILE A 85 2.04 -4.87 -10.82
N GLY A 86 1.81 -5.61 -11.91
CA GLY A 86 1.33 -5.04 -13.17
C GLY A 86 -0.02 -4.34 -13.02
N THR A 87 -0.98 -5.02 -12.37
CA THR A 87 -2.30 -4.44 -12.12
C THR A 87 -2.23 -3.24 -11.17
N PHE A 88 -1.39 -3.33 -10.13
CA PHE A 88 -1.13 -2.28 -9.16
C PHE A 88 -0.59 -1.01 -9.83
N LEU A 89 0.41 -1.15 -10.71
CA LEU A 89 1.01 -0.01 -11.42
C LEU A 89 0.03 0.69 -12.35
N ILE A 90 -0.80 -0.05 -13.09
CA ILE A 90 -1.80 0.53 -13.99
C ILE A 90 -2.87 1.28 -13.18
N SER A 91 -3.35 0.68 -12.09
CA SER A 91 -4.32 1.31 -11.19
C SER A 91 -3.76 2.58 -10.54
N LEU A 92 -2.48 2.54 -10.12
CA LEU A 92 -1.79 3.72 -9.59
C LEU A 92 -1.67 4.81 -10.65
N ALA A 93 -1.29 4.46 -11.88
CA ALA A 93 -1.16 5.42 -12.98
C ALA A 93 -2.49 6.12 -13.30
N GLU A 94 -3.62 5.41 -13.23
CA GLU A 94 -4.94 6.00 -13.42
C GLU A 94 -5.35 6.91 -12.28
N THR A 95 -5.16 6.48 -11.04
CA THR A 95 -5.44 7.31 -9.86
C THR A 95 -4.59 8.59 -9.87
N VAL A 96 -3.31 8.49 -10.24
CA VAL A 96 -2.41 9.64 -10.38
C VAL A 96 -2.85 10.58 -11.51
N LYS A 97 -3.35 10.06 -12.62
CA LYS A 97 -3.92 10.88 -13.71
C LYS A 97 -5.22 11.58 -13.28
N ALA A 98 -6.02 10.95 -12.41
CA ALA A 98 -7.26 11.53 -11.90
C ALA A 98 -7.02 12.65 -10.87
N LEU A 99 -5.93 12.60 -10.11
CA LEU A 99 -5.57 13.62 -9.10
C LEU A 99 -5.60 15.07 -9.64
N PRO A 100 -4.90 15.45 -10.72
CA PRO A 100 -4.89 16.83 -11.22
C PRO A 100 -6.28 17.28 -11.67
N ILE A 101 -7.07 16.39 -12.25
CA ILE A 101 -8.46 16.67 -12.67
C ILE A 101 -9.33 16.93 -11.43
N PHE A 102 -9.20 16.10 -10.39
CA PHE A 102 -9.91 16.28 -9.12
C PHE A 102 -9.56 17.62 -8.46
N VAL A 103 -8.29 18.00 -8.43
CA VAL A 103 -7.87 19.27 -7.82
C VAL A 103 -8.33 20.47 -8.62
N HIS A 104 -8.31 20.40 -9.95
CA HIS A 104 -8.84 21.46 -10.79
C HIS A 104 -10.36 21.61 -10.58
N ARG A 105 -11.10 20.50 -10.50
CA ARG A 105 -12.55 20.48 -10.25
C ARG A 105 -12.91 20.94 -8.84
N ALA A 106 -12.08 20.66 -7.85
CA ALA A 106 -12.25 21.12 -6.47
C ALA A 106 -11.94 22.62 -6.28
N LYS A 107 -11.63 23.38 -7.35
CA LYS A 107 -11.21 24.80 -7.32
C LYS A 107 -10.01 25.06 -6.40
N ALA A 108 -9.19 24.05 -6.10
CA ALA A 108 -7.95 24.18 -5.34
C ALA A 108 -6.74 24.48 -6.27
N GLY A 109 -6.96 25.32 -7.28
CA GLY A 109 -6.02 25.56 -8.40
C GLY A 109 -4.67 26.17 -8.00
N THR A 110 -4.59 26.85 -6.86
CA THR A 110 -3.35 27.46 -6.33
C THR A 110 -2.69 26.64 -5.22
N GLY A 111 -3.36 25.64 -4.65
CA GLY A 111 -2.86 24.88 -3.50
C GLY A 111 -1.95 23.71 -3.87
N LEU A 112 -2.17 23.07 -5.03
CA LEU A 112 -1.45 21.85 -5.42
C LEU A 112 0.06 22.10 -5.59
N GLY A 113 0.44 23.22 -6.23
CA GLY A 113 1.85 23.60 -6.36
C GLY A 113 2.51 23.83 -5.01
N PHE A 114 1.79 24.46 -4.07
CA PHE A 114 2.26 24.63 -2.68
C PHE A 114 2.41 23.30 -1.95
N ILE A 115 1.47 22.37 -2.11
CA ILE A 115 1.53 21.03 -1.50
C ILE A 115 2.73 20.25 -2.04
N VAL A 116 2.93 20.25 -3.36
CA VAL A 116 4.07 19.57 -3.99
C VAL A 116 5.39 20.21 -3.56
N ALA A 117 5.48 21.54 -3.55
CA ALA A 117 6.66 22.28 -3.09
C ALA A 117 6.97 22.02 -1.60
N ALA A 118 5.95 22.05 -0.74
CA ALA A 118 6.10 21.76 0.69
C ALA A 118 6.55 20.30 0.93
N THR A 119 6.00 19.35 0.17
CA THR A 119 6.39 17.93 0.26
C THR A 119 7.83 17.73 -0.23
N ALA A 120 8.21 18.41 -1.31
CA ALA A 120 9.59 18.39 -1.84
C ALA A 120 10.58 19.03 -0.84
N ALA A 121 10.24 20.18 -0.26
CA ALA A 121 11.05 20.84 0.75
C ALA A 121 11.20 19.98 2.02
N GLY A 122 10.11 19.35 2.49
CA GLY A 122 10.15 18.42 3.62
C GLY A 122 11.06 17.21 3.35
N LYS A 123 11.01 16.62 2.15
CA LYS A 123 11.92 15.54 1.75
C LYS A 123 13.38 16.01 1.69
N ALA A 124 13.62 17.19 1.11
CA ALA A 124 14.97 17.75 1.00
C ALA A 124 15.58 18.04 2.38
N LEU A 125 14.82 18.67 3.27
CA LEU A 125 15.23 18.92 4.66
C LEU A 125 15.43 17.63 5.44
N GLY A 126 14.54 16.64 5.27
CA GLY A 126 14.69 15.33 5.89
C GLY A 126 15.98 14.61 5.47
N GLN A 127 16.33 14.66 4.17
CA GLN A 127 17.62 14.13 3.71
C GLN A 127 18.81 14.94 4.22
N LEU A 128 18.70 16.26 4.30
CA LEU A 128 19.77 17.12 4.80
C LEU A 128 20.07 16.81 6.29
N VAL A 129 19.03 16.72 7.12
CA VAL A 129 19.15 16.37 8.55
C VAL A 129 19.70 14.95 8.71
N TYR A 130 19.23 13.99 7.90
CA TYR A 130 19.77 12.63 7.90
C TYR A 130 21.28 12.61 7.64
N TYR A 131 21.75 13.38 6.65
CA TYR A 131 23.17 13.47 6.33
C TYR A 131 24.00 14.25 7.36
N LEU A 132 23.43 15.23 8.05
CA LEU A 132 24.15 16.04 9.06
C LEU A 132 24.19 15.41 10.45
N TYR A 133 23.21 14.55 10.79
CA TYR A 133 23.09 13.96 12.13
C TYR A 133 23.55 12.50 12.18
N MET A 134 23.51 11.78 11.06
CA MET A 134 23.84 10.35 11.00
C MET A 134 25.20 10.05 10.33
N TYR A 135 25.88 11.08 9.80
CA TYR A 135 27.27 11.04 9.32
C TYR A 135 28.08 12.12 10.03
#